data_AF-A0A953Q5W1-F1
#
_entry.id   AF-A0A953Q5W1-F1
#
_cell.length_a   1.000
_cell.length_b   1.000
_cell.length_c   1.000
_cell.angle_alpha   90.00
_cell.angle_beta   90.00
_cell.angle_gamma   90.00
#
_symmetry.space_group_name_H-M   'P 1'
#
loop_
_entity.id
_entity.type
_entity.pdbx_description
1 polymer ?
#
loop_
_entity_poly.entity_id
_entity_poly.type
_entity_poly.pdbx_seq_one_letter_code
_entity_poly.pdbx_strand_id
1 'polypeptide(L)'
;MDYPYLAQGDHLPVVGVLQKLLNRTGSSLDADGIFGPVTRTALVAFQRARHMPTTGVVDQATWTRLVSGVDLPIVDCIDVWDRALWVMEQRDIRAVGGSPILIGGACNGVDQIVSDICSRARNVFLLRFHGHGAPGVASVATGQGELDPSSQERSDITSDSRTMSVLSRLRSVFGPYGCVQFMHCETAGGQAGRRLLSRIAHAMQVPATAAIREQLGGGLNTFRFEGPTVTELPSSTLHQWCRTRPDFPGYSVA
;
A
#
# COMPACT_ATOMS: atom_id res chain seq x y z
N MET A 1 -4.89 -13.24 5.39
CA MET A 1 -4.24 -11.92 5.34
C MET A 1 -4.46 -11.32 3.98
N ASP A 2 -4.34 -10.00 3.87
CA ASP A 2 -4.68 -9.17 2.71
C ASP A 2 -3.44 -8.63 1.99
N TYR A 3 -2.33 -9.37 1.98
CA TYR A 3 -1.06 -8.90 1.40
C TYR A 3 -1.12 -8.59 -0.10
N PRO A 4 -0.26 -7.69 -0.62
CA PRO A 4 -0.28 -7.32 -2.04
C PRO A 4 0.12 -8.49 -2.94
N TYR A 5 -0.61 -8.71 -4.03
CA TYR A 5 -0.19 -9.68 -5.05
C TYR A 5 1.01 -9.10 -5.80
N LEU A 6 2.14 -9.83 -5.81
CA LEU A 6 3.37 -9.37 -6.48
C LEU A 6 3.80 -10.32 -7.62
N ALA A 7 4.35 -9.73 -8.68
CA ALA A 7 4.87 -10.44 -9.82
C ALA A 7 6.05 -9.68 -10.45
N GLN A 8 6.74 -10.34 -11.37
CA GLN A 8 7.86 -9.75 -12.07
C GLN A 8 7.45 -8.45 -12.80
N GLY A 9 8.26 -7.41 -12.64
CA GLY A 9 7.98 -6.06 -13.16
C GLY A 9 7.46 -5.08 -12.10
N ASP A 10 7.13 -5.53 -10.88
CA ASP A 10 6.72 -4.64 -9.80
C ASP A 10 7.91 -3.86 -9.22
N HIS A 11 7.76 -2.55 -9.08
CA HIS A 11 8.75 -1.63 -8.51
C HIS A 11 8.13 -0.94 -7.29
N LEU A 12 8.20 -1.59 -6.13
CA LEU A 12 7.44 -1.20 -4.94
C LEU A 12 8.25 -1.37 -3.65
N PRO A 13 8.02 -0.53 -2.61
CA PRO A 13 8.59 -0.73 -1.27
C PRO A 13 8.35 -2.15 -0.72
N VAL A 14 7.16 -2.69 -0.94
CA VAL A 14 6.78 -4.04 -0.49
C VAL A 14 7.60 -5.16 -1.15
N VAL A 15 8.15 -4.92 -2.35
CA VAL A 15 9.08 -5.88 -3.00
C VAL A 15 10.41 -5.94 -2.25
N GLY A 16 10.89 -4.81 -1.71
CA GLY A 16 12.10 -4.79 -0.87
C GLY A 16 11.92 -5.62 0.41
N VAL A 17 10.71 -5.59 0.97
CA VAL A 17 10.34 -6.41 2.13
C VAL A 17 10.26 -7.89 1.75
N LEU A 18 9.67 -8.22 0.59
CA LEU A 18 9.71 -9.58 0.02
C LEU A 18 11.14 -10.10 -0.12
N GLN A 19 12.05 -9.29 -0.70
CA GLN A 19 13.45 -9.67 -0.89
C GLN A 19 14.14 -9.98 0.45
N LYS A 20 13.88 -9.18 1.49
CA LYS A 20 14.39 -9.46 2.85
C LYS A 20 13.80 -10.71 3.47
N LEU A 21 12.51 -10.99 3.25
CA LEU A 21 11.88 -12.24 3.69
C LEU A 21 12.47 -13.46 2.97
N LEU A 22 12.76 -13.37 1.68
CA LEU A 22 13.43 -14.43 0.92
C LEU A 22 14.87 -14.65 1.38
N ASN A 23 15.58 -13.58 1.78
CA ASN A 23 16.91 -13.70 2.38
C ASN A 23 16.89 -14.47 3.70
N ARG A 24 15.86 -14.25 4.53
CA ARG A 24 15.63 -15.03 5.74
C ARG A 24 15.49 -16.54 5.48
N THR A 25 15.07 -16.94 4.28
CA THR A 25 14.93 -18.36 3.90
C THR A 25 16.14 -18.93 3.18
N GLY A 26 17.29 -18.23 3.21
CA GLY A 26 18.55 -18.69 2.63
C GLY A 26 18.93 -18.08 1.28
N SER A 27 18.19 -17.07 0.80
CA SER A 27 18.59 -16.30 -0.39
C SER A 27 19.62 -15.21 -0.04
N SER A 28 20.28 -14.65 -1.06
CA SER A 28 21.22 -13.52 -0.89
C SER A 28 20.93 -12.43 -1.93
N LEU A 29 19.71 -11.92 -1.90
CA LEU A 29 19.22 -10.84 -2.75
C LEU A 29 19.71 -9.49 -2.23
N ASP A 30 20.05 -8.59 -3.15
CA ASP A 30 20.07 -7.17 -2.84
C ASP A 30 18.62 -6.66 -2.76
N ALA A 31 18.25 -6.06 -1.64
CA ALA A 31 16.91 -5.52 -1.45
C ALA A 31 16.82 -4.14 -2.12
N ASP A 32 16.32 -4.11 -3.36
CA ASP A 32 16.22 -2.92 -4.21
C ASP A 32 14.79 -2.45 -4.48
N GLY A 33 13.79 -3.24 -4.10
CA GLY A 33 12.38 -2.95 -4.36
C GLY A 33 11.94 -3.25 -5.79
N ILE A 34 12.76 -3.96 -6.56
CA ILE A 34 12.49 -4.34 -7.96
C ILE A 34 12.27 -5.85 -8.04
N PHE A 35 11.09 -6.25 -8.54
CA PHE A 35 10.79 -7.65 -8.76
C PHE A 35 11.35 -8.06 -10.13
N GLY A 36 12.67 -8.22 -10.19
CA GLY A 36 13.39 -8.67 -11.37
C GLY A 36 13.51 -10.21 -11.47
N PRO A 37 14.20 -10.71 -12.51
CA PRO A 37 14.43 -12.14 -12.71
C PRO A 37 15.13 -12.83 -11.52
N VAL A 38 16.03 -12.12 -10.83
CA VAL A 38 16.76 -12.65 -9.66
C VAL A 38 15.80 -12.86 -8.49
N THR A 39 14.95 -11.88 -8.19
CA THR A 39 13.87 -11.99 -7.18
C THR A 39 12.92 -13.14 -7.52
N ARG A 40 12.50 -13.25 -8.80
CA ARG A 40 11.63 -14.36 -9.25
C ARG A 40 12.28 -15.72 -9.04
N THR A 41 13.58 -15.83 -9.31
CA THR A 41 14.33 -17.09 -9.17
C THR A 41 14.39 -17.53 -7.71
N ALA A 42 14.70 -16.62 -6.79
CA ALA A 42 14.68 -16.87 -5.35
C ALA A 42 13.28 -17.27 -4.86
N LEU A 43 12.23 -16.61 -5.38
CA LEU A 43 10.85 -16.96 -5.06
C LEU A 43 10.49 -18.39 -5.51
N VAL A 44 10.83 -18.77 -6.74
CA VAL A 44 10.57 -20.12 -7.26
C VAL A 44 11.31 -21.18 -6.44
N ALA A 45 12.56 -20.90 -6.04
CA ALA A 45 13.31 -21.80 -5.17
C ALA A 45 12.64 -21.96 -3.80
N PHE A 46 12.16 -20.85 -3.20
CA PHE A 46 11.37 -20.89 -1.97
C PHE A 46 10.08 -21.71 -2.13
N GLN A 47 9.29 -21.45 -3.17
CA GLN A 47 8.05 -22.18 -3.44
C GLN A 47 8.31 -23.69 -3.59
N ARG A 48 9.36 -24.07 -4.33
CA ARG A 48 9.78 -25.47 -4.49
C ARG A 48 10.16 -26.09 -3.14
N ALA A 49 11.00 -25.41 -2.35
CA ALA A 49 11.45 -25.90 -1.05
C ALA A 49 10.30 -26.07 -0.04
N ARG A 50 9.19 -25.34 -0.23
CA ARG A 50 7.99 -25.43 0.61
C ARG A 50 6.86 -26.27 0.00
N HIS A 51 7.14 -27.01 -1.08
CA HIS A 51 6.17 -27.86 -1.79
C HIS A 51 4.92 -27.08 -2.23
N MET A 52 5.11 -25.82 -2.61
CA MET A 52 4.06 -24.95 -3.14
C MET A 52 4.06 -24.98 -4.67
N PRO A 53 2.95 -24.61 -5.33
CA PRO A 53 2.96 -24.34 -6.77
C PRO A 53 4.05 -23.32 -7.13
N THR A 54 4.94 -23.68 -8.05
CA THR A 54 6.08 -22.84 -8.46
C THR A 54 5.66 -21.82 -9.52
N THR A 55 4.74 -20.95 -9.14
CA THR A 55 4.14 -19.95 -10.04
C THR A 55 5.09 -18.79 -10.34
N GLY A 56 6.03 -18.50 -9.44
CA GLY A 56 6.89 -17.32 -9.52
C GLY A 56 6.12 -16.00 -9.29
N VAL A 57 4.93 -16.07 -8.70
CA VAL A 57 4.14 -14.93 -8.21
C VAL A 57 3.95 -15.04 -6.71
N VAL A 58 3.76 -13.92 -6.03
CA VAL A 58 3.50 -13.88 -4.59
C VAL A 58 2.03 -13.64 -4.36
N ASP A 59 1.29 -14.72 -4.13
CA ASP A 59 -0.11 -14.72 -3.72
C ASP A 59 -0.24 -14.78 -2.19
N GLN A 60 -1.48 -14.82 -1.68
CA GLN A 60 -1.73 -14.90 -0.24
C GLN A 60 -1.12 -16.14 0.42
N ALA A 61 -1.12 -17.28 -0.27
CA ALA A 61 -0.51 -18.51 0.25
C ALA A 61 1.01 -18.34 0.41
N THR A 62 1.65 -17.73 -0.59
CA THR A 62 3.09 -17.44 -0.59
C THR A 62 3.46 -16.46 0.52
N TRP A 63 2.69 -15.37 0.68
CA TRP A 63 2.86 -14.44 1.80
C TRP A 63 2.73 -15.12 3.15
N THR A 64 1.67 -15.92 3.35
CA THR A 64 1.42 -16.64 4.61
C THR A 64 2.62 -17.50 5.02
N ARG A 65 3.27 -18.16 4.05
CA ARG A 65 4.49 -18.95 4.31
C ARG A 65 5.71 -18.08 4.58
N LEU A 66 5.87 -16.97 3.85
CA LEU A 66 6.98 -16.04 4.00
C LEU A 66 6.94 -15.28 5.32
N VAL A 67 5.77 -14.86 5.80
CA VAL A 67 5.62 -14.04 7.01
C VAL A 67 5.42 -14.85 8.28
N SER A 68 5.44 -16.18 8.21
CA SER A 68 5.33 -17.01 9.42
C SER A 68 6.36 -16.56 10.48
N GLY A 69 5.87 -16.32 11.71
CA GLY A 69 6.65 -15.78 12.82
C GLY A 69 7.04 -14.30 12.70
N VAL A 70 6.44 -13.55 11.78
CA VAL A 70 6.64 -12.10 11.60
C VAL A 70 5.30 -11.40 11.67
N ASP A 71 5.25 -10.32 12.45
CA ASP A 71 4.13 -9.41 12.43
C ASP A 71 4.36 -8.29 11.39
N LEU A 72 3.58 -8.31 10.31
CA LEU A 72 3.54 -7.27 9.28
C LEU A 72 2.10 -6.77 9.09
N PRO A 73 1.56 -5.99 10.04
CA PRO A 73 0.19 -5.52 10.00
C PRO A 73 -0.11 -4.68 8.77
N ILE A 74 -1.23 -4.98 8.12
CA ILE A 74 -1.81 -4.17 7.05
C ILE A 74 -3.04 -3.46 7.60
N VAL A 75 -3.20 -2.20 7.25
CA VAL A 75 -4.40 -1.42 7.55
C VAL A 75 -5.00 -0.99 6.22
N ASP A 76 -6.21 -1.48 5.94
CA ASP A 76 -7.00 -1.07 4.79
C ASP A 76 -8.04 -0.04 5.19
N CYS A 77 -8.11 1.04 4.43
CA CYS A 77 -9.07 2.11 4.55
C CYS A 77 -9.91 2.17 3.28
N ILE A 78 -11.22 1.96 3.37
CA ILE A 78 -12.14 1.92 2.21
C ILE A 78 -13.09 3.11 2.26
N ASP A 79 -13.17 3.89 1.18
CA ASP A 79 -14.21 4.91 0.98
C ASP A 79 -15.58 4.26 0.73
N VAL A 80 -16.58 4.59 1.58
CA VAL A 80 -17.91 3.96 1.56
C VAL A 80 -18.92 4.69 0.66
N TRP A 81 -18.60 5.85 0.08
CA TRP A 81 -19.54 6.59 -0.77
C TRP A 81 -19.63 6.07 -2.21
N ASP A 82 -18.79 5.12 -2.60
CA ASP A 82 -19.10 4.25 -3.72
C ASP A 82 -19.73 2.93 -3.24
N ARG A 83 -21.04 2.80 -3.48
CA ARG A 83 -21.82 1.62 -3.12
C ARG A 83 -21.35 0.35 -3.85
N ALA A 84 -20.70 0.47 -5.02
CA ALA A 84 -20.15 -0.66 -5.76
C ALA A 84 -18.85 -1.18 -5.13
N LEU A 85 -17.90 -0.30 -4.81
CA LEU A 85 -16.66 -0.65 -4.10
C LEU A 85 -16.91 -1.14 -2.67
N TRP A 86 -17.83 -0.50 -1.93
CA TRP A 86 -18.21 -0.93 -0.59
C TRP A 86 -18.63 -2.41 -0.53
N VAL A 87 -19.46 -2.86 -1.47
CA VAL A 87 -19.95 -4.25 -1.47
C VAL A 87 -18.86 -5.24 -1.91
N MET A 88 -17.99 -4.84 -2.84
CA MET A 88 -16.97 -5.74 -3.42
C MET A 88 -15.67 -5.77 -2.61
N GLU A 89 -15.04 -4.62 -2.35
CA GLU A 89 -13.73 -4.57 -1.68
C GLU A 89 -13.81 -4.95 -0.21
N GLN A 90 -14.86 -4.51 0.50
CA GLN A 90 -15.05 -4.92 1.89
C GLN A 90 -15.24 -6.44 1.98
N ARG A 91 -15.99 -7.02 1.03
CA ARG A 91 -16.19 -8.47 0.96
C ARG A 91 -14.87 -9.18 0.71
N ASP A 92 -14.07 -8.71 -0.23
CA ASP A 92 -12.81 -9.36 -0.60
C ASP A 92 -11.76 -9.26 0.50
N ILE A 93 -11.61 -8.10 1.14
CA ILE A 93 -10.72 -7.90 2.29
C ILE A 93 -11.15 -8.80 3.45
N ARG A 94 -12.45 -8.83 3.78
CA ARG A 94 -12.98 -9.70 4.83
C ARG A 94 -12.83 -11.19 4.48
N ALA A 95 -13.00 -11.57 3.21
CA ALA A 95 -12.85 -12.95 2.75
C ALA A 95 -11.43 -13.49 2.96
N VAL A 96 -10.42 -12.61 2.92
CA VAL A 96 -9.04 -12.95 3.25
C VAL A 96 -8.67 -12.64 4.70
N GLY A 97 -9.63 -12.34 5.57
CA GLY A 97 -9.41 -12.12 7.01
C GLY A 97 -8.89 -10.73 7.40
N GLY A 98 -8.89 -9.76 6.47
CA GLY A 98 -8.65 -8.36 6.79
C GLY A 98 -9.84 -7.73 7.51
N SER A 99 -9.61 -6.61 8.20
CA SER A 99 -10.63 -5.87 8.97
C SER A 99 -10.59 -4.38 8.59
N PRO A 100 -11.18 -4.00 7.44
CA PRO A 100 -10.99 -2.67 6.89
C PRO A 100 -11.65 -1.61 7.76
N ILE A 101 -11.00 -0.44 7.82
CA ILE A 101 -11.56 0.80 8.37
C ILE A 101 -12.41 1.43 7.27
N LEU A 102 -13.63 1.79 7.63
CA LEU A 102 -14.64 2.26 6.70
C LEU A 102 -14.77 3.77 6.82
N ILE A 103 -14.70 4.46 5.69
CA ILE A 103 -14.66 5.93 5.63
C ILE A 103 -15.99 6.48 5.11
N GLY A 104 -16.77 7.09 6.00
CA GLY A 104 -18.00 7.82 5.64
C GLY A 104 -17.75 9.26 5.24
N GLY A 105 -18.24 9.67 4.07
CA GLY A 105 -18.21 11.03 3.54
C GLY A 105 -19.20 11.97 4.26
N ALA A 106 -18.65 12.82 5.12
CA ALA A 106 -18.92 14.25 5.29
C ALA A 106 -18.22 14.73 6.57
N CYS A 107 -17.30 15.68 6.45
CA CYS A 107 -16.61 16.44 7.52
C CYS A 107 -15.83 15.61 8.57
N ASN A 108 -14.53 15.88 8.72
CA ASN A 108 -13.57 15.19 9.60
C ASN A 108 -13.05 13.83 9.11
N GLY A 109 -13.28 13.42 7.87
CA GLY A 109 -12.87 12.11 7.34
C GLY A 109 -11.39 11.79 7.56
N VAL A 110 -10.46 12.66 7.13
CA VAL A 110 -9.01 12.45 7.33
C VAL A 110 -8.63 12.44 8.81
N ASP A 111 -9.13 13.38 9.61
CA ASP A 111 -8.86 13.45 11.05
C ASP A 111 -9.37 12.23 11.81
N GLN A 112 -10.57 11.75 11.47
CA GLN A 112 -11.18 10.56 12.06
C GLN A 112 -10.42 9.31 11.63
N ILE A 113 -10.09 9.16 10.34
CA ILE A 113 -9.26 8.04 9.84
C ILE A 113 -7.93 8.01 10.57
N VAL A 114 -7.24 9.16 10.64
CA VAL A 114 -5.95 9.25 11.31
C VAL A 114 -6.10 8.92 12.79
N SER A 115 -7.15 9.39 13.46
CA SER A 115 -7.43 9.05 14.85
C SER A 115 -7.72 7.55 15.04
N ASP A 116 -8.49 6.94 14.16
CA ASP A 116 -8.85 5.52 14.20
C ASP A 116 -7.63 4.64 13.95
N ILE A 117 -6.80 4.96 12.96
CA ILE A 117 -5.54 4.26 12.70
C ILE A 117 -4.61 4.44 13.91
N CYS A 118 -4.43 5.67 14.40
CA CYS A 118 -3.60 5.96 15.57
C CYS A 118 -4.12 5.35 16.87
N SER A 119 -5.38 4.93 16.97
CA SER A 119 -5.90 4.23 18.16
C SER A 119 -5.83 2.71 18.02
N ARG A 120 -5.89 2.17 16.80
CA ARG A 120 -6.04 0.72 16.56
C ARG A 120 -4.78 0.02 16.06
N ALA A 121 -3.85 0.74 15.46
CA ALA A 121 -2.73 0.13 14.74
C ALA A 121 -1.37 0.64 15.25
N ARG A 122 -0.43 -0.28 15.37
CA ARG A 122 0.98 -0.02 15.69
C ARG A 122 1.81 -0.91 14.79
N ASN A 123 3.07 -0.54 14.58
CA ASN A 123 4.00 -1.32 13.75
C ASN A 123 3.47 -1.58 12.32
N VAL A 124 2.68 -0.66 11.76
CA VAL A 124 2.03 -0.83 10.46
C VAL A 124 3.11 -1.03 9.39
N PHE A 125 3.01 -2.14 8.67
CA PHE A 125 3.83 -2.45 7.50
C PHE A 125 3.28 -1.75 6.26
N LEU A 126 1.97 -1.85 6.03
CA LEU A 126 1.33 -1.30 4.86
C LEU A 126 0.00 -0.65 5.23
N LEU A 127 -0.11 0.65 4.96
CA LEU A 127 -1.38 1.36 5.00
C LEU A 127 -1.90 1.49 3.57
N ARG A 128 -3.11 1.01 3.28
CA ARG A 128 -3.71 1.16 1.95
C ARG A 128 -5.02 1.91 2.01
N PHE A 129 -5.19 2.80 1.05
CA PHE A 129 -6.43 3.51 0.83
C PHE A 129 -7.06 3.01 -0.47
N HIS A 130 -8.31 2.60 -0.39
CA HIS A 130 -9.14 2.13 -1.50
C HIS A 130 -10.29 3.11 -1.74
N GLY A 131 -10.57 3.40 -3.01
CA GLY A 131 -11.59 4.36 -3.43
C GLY A 131 -11.39 4.80 -4.88
N HIS A 132 -12.16 5.81 -5.31
CA HIS A 132 -12.00 6.40 -6.64
C HIS A 132 -10.89 7.43 -6.70
N GLY A 133 -10.17 7.46 -7.83
CA GLY A 133 -9.07 8.40 -8.03
C GLY A 133 -9.22 9.14 -9.35
N ALA A 134 -8.55 10.29 -9.41
CA ALA A 134 -8.29 11.03 -10.64
C ALA A 134 -6.86 11.59 -10.58
N PRO A 135 -6.27 12.06 -11.69
CA PRO A 135 -4.94 12.68 -11.67
C PRO A 135 -4.81 13.77 -10.61
N GLY A 136 -3.91 13.58 -9.63
CA GLY A 136 -3.70 14.53 -8.53
C GLY A 136 -4.77 14.52 -7.44
N VAL A 137 -5.73 13.60 -7.50
CA VAL A 137 -6.79 13.40 -6.51
C VAL A 137 -6.73 11.96 -6.01
N ALA A 138 -6.27 11.80 -4.78
CA ALA A 138 -6.73 10.68 -3.98
C ALA A 138 -8.03 11.16 -3.32
N SER A 139 -9.17 10.56 -3.62
CA SER A 139 -10.44 10.93 -2.98
C SER A 139 -10.38 10.53 -1.50
N VAL A 140 -9.71 11.35 -0.70
CA VAL A 140 -9.72 11.28 0.76
C VAL A 140 -10.38 12.56 1.22
N ALA A 141 -11.69 12.62 0.98
CA ALA A 141 -12.67 13.62 1.43
C ALA A 141 -12.13 15.04 1.71
N THR A 142 -12.41 15.96 0.79
CA THR A 142 -12.28 17.39 1.04
C THR A 142 -13.52 18.12 0.53
N GLY A 143 -14.39 18.56 1.44
CA GLY A 143 -15.52 19.44 1.12
C GLY A 143 -16.40 19.76 2.35
N GLN A 144 -16.78 21.02 2.50
CA GLN A 144 -18.01 21.42 3.19
C GLN A 144 -19.12 21.52 2.14
N GLY A 145 -20.30 20.94 2.40
CA GLY A 145 -21.51 21.17 1.62
C GLY A 145 -21.84 20.09 0.59
N GLU A 146 -23.13 19.95 0.32
CA GLU A 146 -23.73 18.97 -0.61
C GLU A 146 -23.07 19.00 -1.99
N LEU A 147 -22.88 17.80 -2.57
CA LEU A 147 -22.41 17.63 -3.93
C LEU A 147 -23.45 18.18 -4.91
N ASP A 148 -23.24 19.40 -5.39
CA ASP A 148 -23.87 19.90 -6.60
C ASP A 148 -23.17 19.23 -7.81
N PRO A 149 -23.87 18.42 -8.63
CA PRO A 149 -23.30 17.80 -9.83
C PRO A 149 -22.76 18.81 -10.86
N SER A 150 -23.12 20.09 -10.73
CA SER A 150 -22.63 21.20 -11.54
C SER A 150 -21.45 21.97 -10.90
N SER A 151 -21.09 21.66 -9.64
CA SER A 151 -19.96 22.28 -8.96
C SER A 151 -18.63 21.61 -9.34
N GLN A 152 -17.73 22.39 -9.95
CA GLN A 152 -16.36 21.99 -10.27
C GLN A 152 -15.39 22.16 -9.09
N GLU A 153 -15.86 22.16 -7.83
CA GLU A 153 -14.96 22.30 -6.68
C GLU A 153 -14.29 20.97 -6.33
N ARG A 154 -13.34 20.59 -7.19
CA ARG A 154 -12.30 19.59 -6.90
C ARG A 154 -11.32 20.22 -5.94
N SER A 155 -11.49 19.98 -4.64
CA SER A 155 -10.51 20.40 -3.67
C SER A 155 -9.19 19.65 -3.89
N ASP A 156 -8.18 20.41 -4.28
CA ASP A 156 -6.83 19.93 -4.55
C ASP A 156 -6.09 19.71 -3.22
N ILE A 157 -6.08 18.45 -2.75
CA ILE A 157 -5.29 18.00 -1.59
C ILE A 157 -3.80 18.37 -1.72
N THR A 158 -3.30 18.67 -2.94
CA THR A 158 -1.93 19.16 -3.15
C THR A 158 -1.66 20.56 -2.59
N SER A 159 -2.71 21.32 -2.24
CA SER A 159 -2.59 22.68 -1.70
C SER A 159 -2.93 22.81 -0.21
N ASP A 160 -3.66 21.84 0.38
CA ASP A 160 -4.09 21.95 1.77
C ASP A 160 -2.96 21.59 2.76
N SER A 161 -2.56 22.56 3.59
CA SER A 161 -1.57 22.38 4.65
C SER A 161 -2.14 21.66 5.87
N ARG A 162 -3.45 21.79 6.11
CA ARG A 162 -4.15 21.16 7.23
C ARG A 162 -4.15 19.64 7.06
N THR A 163 -4.54 19.14 5.88
CA THR A 163 -4.53 17.70 5.58
C THR A 163 -3.15 17.09 5.78
N MET A 164 -2.08 17.73 5.31
CA MET A 164 -0.71 17.21 5.51
C MET A 164 -0.30 17.18 6.99
N SER A 165 -0.71 18.17 7.78
CA SER A 165 -0.50 18.17 9.23
C SER A 165 -1.20 16.99 9.90
N VAL A 166 -2.43 16.68 9.51
CA VAL A 166 -3.18 15.54 10.03
C VAL A 166 -2.52 14.22 9.64
N LEU A 167 -2.17 14.04 8.36
CA LEU A 167 -1.48 12.83 7.87
C LEU A 167 -0.13 12.60 8.56
N SER A 168 0.58 13.66 8.96
CA SER A 168 1.86 13.53 9.66
C SER A 168 1.78 12.76 10.98
N ARG A 169 0.60 12.75 11.63
CA ARG A 169 0.38 11.98 12.87
C ARG A 169 0.51 10.48 12.64
N LEU A 170 0.22 9.99 11.43
CA LEU A 170 0.38 8.58 11.05
C LEU A 170 1.83 8.12 11.05
N ARG A 171 2.81 9.04 11.00
CA ARG A 171 4.23 8.68 11.14
C ARG A 171 4.50 7.76 12.33
N SER A 172 3.79 7.98 13.44
CA SER A 172 3.97 7.22 14.68
C SER A 172 3.43 5.78 14.64
N VAL A 173 2.57 5.44 13.68
CA VAL A 173 1.99 4.09 13.60
C VAL A 173 2.84 3.12 12.79
N PHE A 174 3.70 3.62 11.91
CA PHE A 174 4.48 2.80 10.99
C PHE A 174 5.62 2.05 11.70
N GLY A 175 5.77 0.78 11.35
CA GLY A 175 6.92 -0.03 11.72
C GLY A 175 8.15 0.26 10.84
N PRO A 176 9.26 -0.49 11.02
CA PRO A 176 10.47 -0.28 10.23
C PRO A 176 10.25 -0.44 8.73
N TYR A 177 9.29 -1.27 8.32
CA TYR A 177 8.95 -1.57 6.93
C TYR A 177 7.77 -0.73 6.39
N GLY A 178 7.31 0.27 7.16
CA GLY A 178 6.13 1.06 6.83
C GLY A 178 6.14 1.71 5.46
N CYS A 179 5.05 1.55 4.71
CA CYS A 179 4.79 2.24 3.45
C CYS A 179 3.29 2.46 3.25
N VAL A 180 2.92 3.34 2.32
CA VAL A 180 1.53 3.66 1.99
C VAL A 180 1.22 3.41 0.52
N GLN A 181 0.05 2.85 0.23
CA GLN A 181 -0.46 2.67 -1.13
C GLN A 181 -1.83 3.33 -1.30
N PHE A 182 -2.01 4.02 -2.42
CA PHE A 182 -3.29 4.54 -2.87
C PHE A 182 -3.75 3.68 -4.03
N MET A 183 -4.74 2.82 -3.78
CA MET A 183 -5.33 1.89 -4.74
C MET A 183 -6.41 2.56 -5.60
N HIS A 184 -6.27 3.86 -5.83
CA HIS A 184 -7.22 4.65 -6.60
C HIS A 184 -6.68 4.86 -8.02
N CYS A 185 -7.58 4.88 -9.00
CA CYS A 185 -7.25 5.14 -10.40
C CYS A 185 -6.47 6.45 -10.57
N GLU A 186 -5.39 6.42 -11.35
CA GLU A 186 -4.68 7.62 -11.83
C GLU A 186 -4.16 8.61 -10.78
N THR A 187 -4.12 8.28 -9.49
CA THR A 187 -3.69 9.22 -8.43
C THR A 187 -2.29 9.78 -8.67
N ALA A 188 -1.37 8.98 -9.23
CA ALA A 188 -0.02 9.41 -9.61
C ALA A 188 0.09 10.03 -11.01
N GLY A 189 -1.04 10.24 -11.69
CA GLY A 189 -1.12 10.80 -13.04
C GLY A 189 -0.55 12.21 -13.12
N GLY A 190 0.40 12.41 -14.03
CA GLY A 190 1.00 13.72 -14.30
C GLY A 190 1.82 14.32 -13.14
N GLN A 191 2.19 15.59 -13.28
CA GLN A 191 3.04 16.28 -12.29
C GLN A 191 2.31 16.53 -10.97
N ALA A 192 0.98 16.76 -11.02
CA ALA A 192 0.15 16.97 -9.85
C ALA A 192 0.11 15.72 -8.94
N GLY A 193 -0.11 14.54 -9.52
CA GLY A 193 -0.09 13.27 -8.79
C GLY A 193 1.25 12.98 -8.13
N ARG A 194 2.37 13.26 -8.82
CA ARG A 194 3.71 13.15 -8.23
C ARG A 194 3.93 14.13 -7.07
N ARG A 195 3.51 15.39 -7.21
CA ARG A 195 3.57 16.36 -6.10
C ARG A 195 2.75 15.92 -4.90
N LEU A 196 1.56 15.35 -5.13
CA LEU A 196 0.72 14.78 -4.07
C LEU A 196 1.46 13.68 -3.31
N LEU A 197 1.93 12.66 -4.02
CA LEU A 197 2.66 11.54 -3.42
C LEU A 197 3.90 12.00 -2.68
N SER A 198 4.63 12.97 -3.23
CA SER A 198 5.80 13.55 -2.57
C SER A 198 5.42 14.21 -1.24
N ARG A 199 4.38 15.05 -1.20
CA ARG A 199 3.91 15.69 0.04
C ARG A 199 3.46 14.66 1.07
N ILE A 200 2.75 13.61 0.65
CA ILE A 200 2.31 12.53 1.53
C ILE A 200 3.51 11.76 2.09
N ALA A 201 4.47 11.39 1.24
CA ALA A 201 5.68 10.69 1.66
C ALA A 201 6.48 11.51 2.69
N HIS A 202 6.59 12.82 2.48
CA HIS A 202 7.24 13.73 3.44
C HIS A 202 6.42 13.90 4.73
N ALA A 203 5.09 13.99 4.66
CA ALA A 203 4.25 14.14 5.85
C ALA A 203 4.34 12.88 6.73
N MET A 204 4.16 11.70 6.13
CA MET A 204 4.15 10.42 6.86
C MET A 204 5.54 9.85 7.14
N GLN A 205 6.59 10.37 6.47
CA GLN A 205 7.98 9.88 6.54
C GLN A 205 8.13 8.41 6.13
N VAL A 206 7.31 7.96 5.17
CA VAL A 206 7.36 6.62 4.56
C VAL A 206 7.15 6.73 3.05
N PRO A 207 7.58 5.74 2.25
CA PRO A 207 7.31 5.73 0.82
C PRO A 207 5.80 5.73 0.53
N ALA A 208 5.39 6.49 -0.48
CA ALA A 208 4.01 6.57 -0.94
C ALA A 208 3.90 6.15 -2.41
N THR A 209 3.05 5.17 -2.68
CA THR A 209 2.87 4.61 -4.02
C THR A 209 1.44 4.77 -4.53
N ALA A 210 1.26 5.12 -5.80
CA ALA A 210 -0.04 5.05 -6.47
C ALA A 210 0.09 4.71 -7.96
N ALA A 211 -1.04 4.33 -8.57
CA ALA A 211 -1.14 4.03 -10.01
C ALA A 211 -1.06 5.31 -10.85
N ILE A 212 -0.41 5.23 -12.02
CA ILE A 212 -0.39 6.30 -13.03
C ILE A 212 -1.65 6.25 -13.90
N ARG A 213 -2.20 5.06 -14.09
CA ARG A 213 -3.35 4.79 -14.98
C ARG A 213 -4.54 4.26 -14.16
N GLU A 214 -5.65 4.07 -14.85
CA GLU A 214 -6.82 3.39 -14.31
C GLU A 214 -6.45 2.02 -13.71
N GLN A 215 -7.05 1.71 -12.56
CA GLN A 215 -7.04 0.38 -11.96
C GLN A 215 -8.43 -0.22 -12.18
N LEU A 216 -8.52 -1.41 -12.77
CA LEU A 216 -9.81 -2.08 -12.87
C LEU A 216 -10.15 -2.62 -11.48
N GLY A 217 -11.00 -1.89 -10.75
CA GLY A 217 -11.48 -2.36 -9.46
C GLY A 217 -12.17 -3.73 -9.58
N GLY A 218 -11.98 -4.60 -8.58
CA GLY A 218 -12.85 -5.76 -8.36
C GLY A 218 -12.73 -6.96 -9.32
N GLY A 219 -11.51 -7.40 -9.69
CA GLY A 219 -11.30 -8.61 -10.51
C GLY A 219 -10.10 -9.49 -10.14
N LEU A 220 -10.37 -10.62 -9.47
CA LEU A 220 -9.54 -11.82 -9.17
C LEU A 220 -8.14 -11.69 -8.51
N ASN A 221 -7.52 -10.52 -8.37
CA ASN A 221 -6.34 -10.32 -7.52
C ASN A 221 -6.40 -8.95 -6.82
N THR A 222 -7.36 -8.76 -5.91
CA THR A 222 -7.77 -7.49 -5.27
C THR A 222 -6.73 -6.75 -4.40
N PHE A 223 -5.44 -6.98 -4.62
CA PHE A 223 -4.35 -6.31 -3.91
C PHE A 223 -3.15 -6.00 -4.82
N ARG A 224 -3.40 -5.67 -6.10
CA ARG A 224 -2.35 -5.40 -7.08
C ARG A 224 -2.56 -4.06 -7.80
N PHE A 225 -1.46 -3.40 -8.14
CA PHE A 225 -1.48 -2.40 -9.20
C PHE A 225 -1.50 -3.07 -10.57
N GLU A 226 -2.54 -2.81 -11.37
CA GLU A 226 -2.71 -3.41 -12.71
C GLU A 226 -1.89 -2.72 -13.82
N GLY A 227 -1.02 -1.79 -13.43
CA GLY A 227 -0.26 -0.97 -14.36
C GLY A 227 0.90 -0.26 -13.69
N PRO A 228 1.54 0.69 -14.42
CA PRO A 228 2.70 1.40 -13.92
C PRO A 228 2.33 2.25 -12.71
N THR A 229 3.24 2.27 -11.74
CA THR A 229 3.11 3.02 -10.50
C THR A 229 4.18 4.10 -10.42
N VAL A 230 3.93 5.09 -9.56
CA VAL A 230 4.98 5.96 -9.04
C VAL A 230 5.11 5.70 -7.55
N THR A 231 6.34 5.61 -7.08
CA THR A 231 6.66 5.66 -5.65
C THR A 231 7.48 6.92 -5.39
N GLU A 232 6.96 7.80 -4.53
CA GLU A 232 7.71 8.93 -3.98
C GLU A 232 8.23 8.56 -2.58
N LEU A 233 9.42 9.06 -2.24
CA LEU A 233 10.09 8.80 -0.97
C LEU A 233 10.40 10.13 -0.26
N PRO A 234 10.48 10.15 1.08
CA PRO A 234 10.73 11.38 1.82
C PRO A 234 12.13 11.97 1.61
N SER A 235 13.16 11.15 1.36
CA SER A 235 14.54 11.67 1.26
C SER A 235 15.56 10.76 0.56
N SER A 236 15.16 9.61 0.01
CA SER A 236 16.08 8.61 -0.53
C SER A 236 15.56 7.95 -1.81
N THR A 237 16.41 7.16 -2.48
CA THR A 237 15.94 6.26 -3.53
C THR A 237 15.21 5.05 -2.92
N LEU A 238 14.41 4.35 -3.74
CA LEU A 238 13.77 3.09 -3.34
C LEU A 238 14.81 2.06 -2.88
N HIS A 239 15.89 1.89 -3.64
CA HIS A 239 16.98 0.98 -3.31
C HIS A 239 17.62 1.28 -1.95
N GLN A 240 17.95 2.55 -1.69
CA GLN A 240 18.51 2.95 -0.39
C GLN A 240 17.52 2.75 0.75
N TRP A 241 16.24 3.06 0.53
CA TRP A 241 15.19 2.81 1.53
C TRP A 241 15.10 1.33 1.86
N CYS A 242 15.04 0.44 0.86
CA CYS A 242 14.97 -1.01 1.03
C CYS A 242 16.20 -1.55 1.77
N ARG A 243 17.41 -1.15 1.38
CA ARG A 243 18.66 -1.61 2.01
C ARG A 243 18.77 -1.22 3.48
N THR A 244 18.29 -0.05 3.86
CA THR A 244 18.36 0.45 5.25
C THR A 244 17.34 -0.20 6.18
N ARG A 245 16.37 -0.98 5.66
CA ARG A 245 15.44 -1.71 6.52
C ARG A 245 16.18 -2.85 7.25
N PRO A 246 15.83 -3.16 8.52
CA PRO A 246 16.43 -4.28 9.22
C PRO A 246 16.15 -5.60 8.48
N ASP A 247 17.08 -6.55 8.56
CA ASP A 247 16.79 -7.92 8.12
C ASP A 247 15.88 -8.63 9.12
N PHE A 248 15.08 -9.57 8.63
CA PHE A 248 14.26 -10.38 9.52
C PHE A 248 15.14 -11.38 10.27
N PRO A 249 14.94 -11.57 11.59
CA PRO A 249 15.69 -12.55 12.36
C PRO A 249 15.47 -13.96 11.78
N GLY A 250 16.47 -14.82 11.93
CA GLY A 250 16.54 -16.14 11.30
C GLY A 250 15.26 -16.98 11.44
N TYR A 251 14.98 -17.79 10.41
CA TYR A 251 13.80 -18.65 10.39
C TYR A 251 13.94 -19.76 11.44
N SER A 252 13.18 -19.71 12.54
CA SER A 252 13.04 -20.87 13.42
C SER A 252 12.19 -21.91 12.70
N VAL A 253 12.85 -22.89 12.08
CA VAL A 253 12.19 -24.09 11.57
C VAL A 253 11.85 -24.95 12.80
N ALA A 254 10.59 -24.93 13.20
CA ALA A 254 9.98 -26.04 13.94
C ALA A 254 9.39 -27.01 12.92
#